data_AF-A0A924VID7-F1
#
_entry.id   AF-A0A924VID7-F1
#
_cell.length_a   1.000
_cell.length_b   1.000
_cell.length_c   1.000
_cell.angle_alpha   90.00
_cell.angle_beta   90.00
_cell.angle_gamma   90.00
#
_symmetry.space_group_name_H-M   'P 1'
#
loop_
_entity.id
_entity.type
_entity.pdbx_description
1 polymer ?
#
loop_
_entity_poly.entity_id
_entity_poly.type
_entity_poly.pdbx_seq_one_letter_code
_entity_poly.pdbx_strand_id
1 'polypeptide(L)'
;MFSCNKLVIPKELNSATDLSVAMTMMHKSMHAYFLNAIRYPNNSQYEEFKNIHTFLFDKSGTIYDDQNQAQHEQIAATYVNDLAGILYQYALSIGVSSSPRASISLAQYCKDLAWAGLHGTRAYNNAPDKSRIEGNINRKATSASNSSMIKYCL
;
A
#
# COMPACT_ATOMS: atom_id res chain seq x y z
N MET A 1 4.93 -37.83 12.67
CA MET A 1 4.35 -36.75 13.50
C MET A 1 5.27 -35.54 13.34
N PHE A 2 4.91 -34.58 12.48
CA PHE A 2 5.74 -33.39 12.24
C PHE A 2 5.40 -32.33 13.31
N SER A 3 6.42 -31.93 14.08
CA SER A 3 6.32 -30.86 15.06
C SER A 3 6.25 -29.52 14.32
N CYS A 4 5.13 -28.79 14.48
CA CYS A 4 4.99 -27.43 13.99
C CYS A 4 5.82 -26.51 14.88
N ASN A 5 7.00 -26.10 14.39
CA ASN A 5 7.77 -25.05 15.03
C ASN A 5 6.96 -23.75 14.96
N LYS A 6 6.70 -23.15 16.13
CA LYS A 6 6.10 -21.81 16.24
C LYS A 6 6.85 -20.85 15.31
N LEU A 7 6.22 -20.46 14.22
CA LEU A 7 6.62 -19.29 13.46
C LEU A 7 6.46 -18.08 14.37
N VAL A 8 7.57 -17.47 14.77
CA VAL A 8 7.56 -16.16 15.42
C VAL A 8 7.23 -15.15 14.34
N ILE A 9 5.94 -14.95 14.11
CA ILE A 9 5.43 -13.91 13.23
C ILE A 9 5.65 -12.56 13.97
N PRO A 10 6.30 -11.56 13.34
CA PRO A 10 6.44 -10.22 13.91
C PRO A 10 5.12 -9.69 14.47
N LYS A 11 5.17 -9.07 15.66
CA LYS A 11 4.00 -8.63 16.44
C LYS A 11 3.08 -7.72 15.61
N GLU A 12 3.65 -6.99 14.67
CA GLU A 12 3.00 -6.05 13.76
C GLU A 12 2.08 -6.73 12.74
N LEU A 13 2.42 -7.96 12.31
CA LEU A 13 1.60 -8.75 11.39
C LEU A 13 0.39 -9.39 12.08
N ASN A 14 0.54 -9.75 13.37
CA ASN A 14 -0.58 -10.30 14.15
C ASN A 14 -1.64 -9.26 14.50
N SER A 15 -1.31 -7.97 14.41
CA SER A 15 -2.25 -6.89 14.74
C SER A 15 -2.86 -6.16 13.54
N ALA A 16 -2.38 -6.45 12.34
CA ALA A 16 -2.81 -5.80 11.11
C ALA A 16 -4.19 -6.34 10.66
N THR A 17 -5.08 -5.46 10.25
CA THR A 17 -6.34 -5.89 9.61
C THR A 17 -6.06 -6.51 8.24
N ASP A 18 -6.93 -7.40 7.75
CA ASP A 18 -6.78 -8.02 6.42
C ASP A 18 -6.65 -6.96 5.30
N LEU A 19 -7.37 -5.83 5.41
CA LEU A 19 -7.23 -4.69 4.48
C LEU A 19 -5.87 -4.00 4.57
N SER A 20 -5.23 -4.01 5.75
CA SER A 20 -3.87 -3.47 5.90
C SER A 20 -2.85 -4.36 5.21
N VAL A 21 -2.95 -5.67 5.44
CA VAL A 21 -2.08 -6.66 4.82
C VAL A 21 -2.23 -6.60 3.29
N ALA A 22 -3.47 -6.59 2.79
CA ALA A 22 -3.75 -6.47 1.37
C ALA A 22 -3.15 -5.18 0.78
N MET A 23 -3.32 -4.03 1.44
CA MET A 23 -2.72 -2.78 0.98
C MET A 23 -1.19 -2.82 0.98
N THR A 24 -0.58 -3.40 2.02
CA THR A 24 0.88 -3.60 2.05
C THR A 24 1.35 -4.47 0.88
N MET A 25 0.66 -5.57 0.60
CA MET A 25 0.98 -6.43 -0.54
C MET A 25 0.86 -5.66 -1.86
N MET A 26 -0.22 -4.92 -2.08
CA MET A 26 -0.41 -4.10 -3.29
C MET A 26 0.70 -3.06 -3.45
N HIS A 27 1.06 -2.35 -2.38
CA HIS A 27 2.17 -1.38 -2.38
C HIS A 27 3.51 -2.05 -2.71
N LYS A 28 3.81 -3.22 -2.15
CA LYS A 28 5.05 -3.95 -2.46
C LYS A 28 5.05 -4.53 -3.87
N SER A 29 3.90 -4.91 -4.41
CA SER A 29 3.77 -5.30 -5.82
C SER A 29 4.09 -4.15 -6.78
N MET A 30 3.72 -2.91 -6.44
CA MET A 30 4.10 -1.73 -7.25
C MET A 30 5.62 -1.55 -7.30
N HIS A 31 6.32 -1.67 -6.17
CA HIS A 31 7.79 -1.65 -6.17
C HIS A 31 8.39 -2.75 -7.04
N ALA A 32 7.87 -3.98 -6.93
CA ALA A 32 8.34 -5.10 -7.74
C ALA A 32 8.12 -4.83 -9.24
N TYR A 33 6.97 -4.28 -9.62
CA TYR A 33 6.66 -3.89 -10.99
C TYR A 33 7.66 -2.84 -11.53
N PHE A 34 7.91 -1.76 -10.78
CA PHE A 34 8.86 -0.72 -11.20
C PHE A 34 10.29 -1.26 -11.31
N LEU A 35 10.75 -2.01 -10.31
CA LEU A 35 12.09 -2.58 -10.30
C LEU A 35 12.29 -3.56 -11.46
N ASN A 36 11.27 -4.34 -11.79
CA ASN A 36 11.33 -5.25 -12.93
C ASN A 36 11.49 -4.48 -14.25
N ALA A 37 10.67 -3.45 -14.47
CA ALA A 37 10.78 -2.62 -15.68
C ALA A 37 12.13 -1.92 -15.79
N ILE A 38 12.65 -1.38 -14.68
CA ILE A 38 13.94 -0.69 -14.61
C ILE A 38 15.12 -1.64 -14.87
N ARG A 39 15.06 -2.87 -14.37
CA ARG A 39 16.15 -3.87 -14.54
C ARG A 39 16.20 -4.47 -15.94
N TYR A 40 15.09 -4.45 -16.67
CA TYR A 40 14.97 -5.05 -18.00
C TYR A 40 14.52 -4.02 -19.05
N PRO A 41 15.35 -2.98 -19.31
CA PRO A 41 14.98 -1.87 -20.20
C PRO A 41 14.89 -2.26 -21.69
N ASN A 42 15.34 -3.46 -22.06
CA ASN A 42 15.26 -3.96 -23.43
C ASN A 42 13.85 -4.47 -23.80
N ASN A 43 12.88 -4.37 -22.90
CA ASN A 43 11.48 -4.68 -23.20
C ASN A 43 10.91 -3.64 -24.17
N SER A 44 10.13 -4.08 -25.16
CA SER A 44 9.48 -3.20 -26.14
C SER A 44 8.57 -2.13 -25.52
N GLN A 45 8.12 -2.34 -24.28
CA GLN A 45 7.25 -1.44 -23.53
C GLN A 45 8.02 -0.43 -22.67
N TYR A 46 9.36 -0.45 -22.66
CA TYR A 46 10.15 0.36 -21.73
C TYR A 46 10.00 1.87 -21.94
N GLU A 47 9.92 2.34 -23.19
CA GLU A 47 9.72 3.78 -23.45
C GLU A 47 8.30 4.23 -23.03
N GLU A 48 7.28 3.40 -23.21
CA GLU A 48 5.94 3.68 -22.69
C GLU A 48 5.96 3.70 -21.15
N PHE A 49 6.65 2.75 -20.52
CA PHE A 49 6.85 2.72 -19.09
C PHE A 49 7.48 4.04 -18.59
N LYS A 50 8.55 4.53 -19.23
CA LYS A 50 9.17 5.82 -18.89
C LYS A 50 8.20 6.99 -19.00
N ASN A 51 7.40 7.03 -20.07
CA ASN A 51 6.46 8.12 -20.32
C ASN A 51 5.33 8.19 -19.28
N ILE A 52 4.89 7.05 -18.76
CA ILE A 52 3.83 6.98 -17.75
C ILE A 52 4.40 7.20 -16.33
N HIS A 53 5.63 6.73 -16.07
CA HIS A 53 6.23 6.73 -14.74
C HIS A 53 7.31 7.82 -14.59
N THR A 54 6.91 9.05 -14.87
CA THR A 54 7.82 10.20 -14.96
C THR A 54 8.54 10.55 -13.67
N PHE A 55 8.05 10.15 -12.49
CA PHE A 55 8.75 10.39 -11.22
C PHE A 55 9.91 9.44 -10.97
N LEU A 56 10.05 8.37 -11.77
CA LEU A 56 11.16 7.42 -11.65
C LEU A 56 12.45 7.89 -12.34
N PHE A 57 12.34 8.90 -13.21
CA PHE A 57 13.41 9.36 -14.09
C PHE A 57 13.61 10.88 -13.96
N ASP A 58 14.85 11.32 -14.11
CA ASP A 58 15.18 12.74 -14.24
C ASP A 58 14.86 13.28 -15.65
N LYS A 59 15.16 14.57 -15.86
CA LYS A 59 14.90 15.24 -17.15
C LYS A 59 15.68 14.67 -18.33
N SER A 60 16.78 13.96 -18.08
CA SER A 60 17.57 13.28 -19.11
C SER A 60 17.03 11.87 -19.43
N GLY A 61 16.05 11.40 -18.67
CA GLY A 61 15.56 10.02 -18.74
C GLY A 61 16.41 9.03 -17.95
N THR A 62 17.32 9.53 -17.11
CA THR A 62 18.14 8.71 -16.21
C THR A 62 17.36 8.39 -14.94
N ILE A 63 17.47 7.15 -14.47
CA ILE A 63 16.80 6.68 -13.26
C ILE A 63 17.35 7.44 -12.04
N TYR A 64 16.48 7.90 -11.13
CA TYR A 64 16.93 8.57 -9.91
C TYR A 64 17.76 7.65 -8.99
N ASP A 65 18.80 8.17 -8.34
CA ASP A 65 19.64 7.39 -7.41
C ASP A 65 18.83 6.86 -6.21
N ASP A 66 18.01 7.72 -5.59
CA ASP A 66 17.08 7.30 -4.54
C ASP A 66 15.81 6.70 -5.16
N GLN A 67 15.95 5.44 -5.55
CA GLN A 67 14.85 4.65 -6.08
C GLN A 67 13.69 4.47 -5.11
N ASN A 68 13.96 4.44 -3.81
CA ASN A 68 12.89 4.26 -2.83
C ASN A 68 11.98 5.48 -2.82
N GLN A 69 12.57 6.67 -2.70
CA GLN A 69 11.83 7.93 -2.70
C GLN A 69 11.13 8.19 -4.03
N ALA A 70 11.81 7.97 -5.16
CA ALA A 70 11.23 8.16 -6.49
C ALA A 70 10.01 7.26 -6.73
N GLN A 71 10.10 5.99 -6.32
CA GLN A 71 8.99 5.04 -6.44
C GLN A 71 7.82 5.41 -5.52
N HIS A 72 8.09 5.83 -4.28
CA HIS A 72 7.01 6.32 -3.42
C HIS A 72 6.33 7.56 -4.00
N GLU A 73 7.09 8.51 -4.55
CA GLU A 73 6.51 9.70 -5.20
C GLU A 73 5.63 9.29 -6.39
N GLN A 74 6.09 8.35 -7.22
CA GLN A 74 5.31 7.83 -8.34
C GLN A 74 3.99 7.19 -7.87
N ILE A 75 4.02 6.38 -6.80
CA ILE A 75 2.80 5.78 -6.23
C ILE A 75 1.87 6.86 -5.72
N ALA A 76 2.41 7.81 -4.96
CA ALA A 76 1.66 8.88 -4.31
C ALA A 76 0.98 9.82 -5.32
N ALA A 77 1.67 10.15 -6.42
CA ALA A 77 1.16 11.05 -7.44
C ALA A 77 0.16 10.39 -8.40
N THR A 78 0.30 9.10 -8.68
CA THR A 78 -0.43 8.44 -9.77
C THR A 78 -1.39 7.36 -9.30
N TYR A 79 -0.99 6.53 -8.35
CA TYR A 79 -1.65 5.23 -8.11
C TYR A 79 -2.54 5.16 -6.87
N VAL A 80 -2.51 6.15 -5.98
CA VAL A 80 -3.29 6.11 -4.73
C VAL A 80 -4.78 5.83 -4.96
N ASN A 81 -5.40 6.46 -5.97
CA ASN A 81 -6.82 6.26 -6.24
C ASN A 81 -7.11 4.85 -6.78
N ASP A 82 -6.27 4.34 -7.67
CA ASP A 82 -6.43 3.01 -8.26
C ASP A 82 -6.23 1.92 -7.20
N LEU A 83 -5.19 2.06 -6.38
CA LEU A 83 -4.92 1.18 -5.25
C LEU A 83 -6.07 1.20 -4.24
N ALA A 84 -6.63 2.38 -3.95
CA ALA A 84 -7.80 2.50 -3.09
C ALA A 84 -9.03 1.80 -3.69
N GLY A 85 -9.23 1.91 -5.00
CA GLY A 85 -10.30 1.24 -5.72
C GLY A 85 -10.18 -0.28 -5.66
N ILE A 86 -8.99 -0.81 -5.93
CA ILE A 86 -8.71 -2.25 -5.84
C ILE A 86 -8.92 -2.75 -4.40
N LEU A 87 -8.41 -2.01 -3.41
CA LEU A 87 -8.58 -2.37 -1.99
C LEU A 87 -10.06 -2.33 -1.57
N TYR A 88 -10.84 -1.39 -2.09
CA TYR A 88 -12.28 -1.32 -1.86
C TYR A 88 -13.01 -2.54 -2.44
N GLN A 89 -12.69 -2.94 -3.68
CA GLN A 89 -13.25 -4.15 -4.27
C GLN A 89 -12.87 -5.41 -3.49
N TYR A 90 -11.62 -5.50 -3.03
CA TYR A 90 -11.17 -6.57 -2.15
C TYR A 90 -11.94 -6.58 -0.82
N ALA A 91 -12.17 -5.42 -0.21
CA ALA A 91 -12.96 -5.32 1.02
C ALA A 91 -14.37 -5.89 0.84
N LEU A 92 -15.03 -5.52 -0.25
CA LEU A 92 -16.37 -6.05 -0.57
C LEU A 92 -16.34 -7.56 -0.80
N SER A 93 -15.33 -8.10 -1.48
CA SER A 93 -15.25 -9.53 -1.79
C SER A 93 -15.05 -10.41 -0.55
N ILE A 94 -14.47 -9.87 0.52
CA ILE A 94 -14.33 -10.54 1.83
C ILE A 94 -15.45 -10.18 2.81
N GLY A 95 -16.51 -9.51 2.35
CA GLY A 95 -17.70 -9.19 3.16
C GLY A 95 -17.60 -7.94 4.04
N VAL A 96 -16.55 -7.12 3.88
CA VAL A 96 -16.43 -5.83 4.55
C VAL A 96 -17.24 -4.79 3.76
N SER A 97 -18.38 -4.38 4.30
CA SER A 97 -19.31 -3.44 3.65
C SER A 97 -19.33 -2.04 4.29
N SER A 98 -18.66 -1.85 5.43
CA SER A 98 -18.64 -0.59 6.17
C SER A 98 -17.25 -0.23 6.68
N SER A 99 -17.04 1.08 6.86
CA SER A 99 -15.81 1.61 7.45
C SER A 99 -15.77 1.32 8.95
N PRO A 100 -14.59 1.00 9.52
CA PRO A 100 -14.43 0.91 10.98
C PRO A 100 -14.57 2.28 11.67
N ARG A 101 -14.58 3.37 10.91
CA ARG A 101 -14.80 4.73 11.41
C ARG A 101 -16.14 5.24 10.89
N ALA A 102 -17.09 5.41 11.79
CA ALA A 102 -18.46 5.86 11.48
C ALA A 102 -18.53 7.20 10.74
N SER A 103 -17.50 8.05 10.88
CA SER A 103 -17.47 9.37 10.24
C SER A 103 -17.02 9.38 8.77
N ILE A 104 -16.66 8.23 8.18
CA ILE A 104 -16.23 8.14 6.78
C ILE A 104 -16.76 6.87 6.11
N SER A 105 -16.90 6.88 4.78
CA SER A 105 -17.26 5.69 4.00
C SER A 105 -16.13 4.66 3.96
N LEU A 106 -16.45 3.40 3.64
CA LEU A 106 -15.44 2.36 3.43
C LEU A 106 -14.49 2.73 2.28
N ALA A 107 -15.01 3.33 1.20
CA ALA A 107 -14.18 3.80 0.09
C ALA A 107 -13.16 4.86 0.53
N GLN A 108 -13.60 5.83 1.35
CA GLN A 108 -12.69 6.84 1.89
C GLN A 108 -11.69 6.22 2.87
N TYR A 109 -12.11 5.23 3.68
CA TYR A 109 -11.19 4.48 4.52
C TYR A 109 -10.12 3.79 3.67
N CYS A 110 -10.48 3.01 2.64
CA CYS A 110 -9.54 2.38 1.71
C CYS A 110 -8.59 3.38 1.04
N LYS A 111 -9.09 4.57 0.70
CA LYS A 111 -8.25 5.66 0.18
C LYS A 111 -7.23 6.17 1.19
N ASP A 112 -7.62 6.33 2.45
CA ASP A 112 -6.69 6.70 3.52
C ASP A 112 -5.62 5.61 3.72
N LEU A 113 -5.96 4.33 3.48
CA LEU A 113 -5.00 3.21 3.57
C LEU A 113 -4.02 3.16 2.42
N ALA A 114 -4.44 3.55 1.21
CA ALA A 114 -3.56 3.59 0.05
C ALA A 114 -2.40 4.59 0.21
N TRP A 115 -2.52 5.54 1.15
CA TRP A 115 -1.44 6.44 1.55
C TRP A 115 -0.41 5.82 2.50
N ALA A 116 -0.67 4.63 3.04
CA ALA A 116 0.22 3.97 3.99
C ALA A 116 1.61 3.71 3.37
N GLY A 117 2.66 4.15 4.07
CA GLY A 117 4.05 4.01 3.61
C GLY A 117 4.52 5.08 2.62
N LEU A 118 3.68 6.08 2.28
CA LEU A 118 4.02 7.16 1.36
C LEU A 118 4.41 8.48 2.08
N HIS A 119 4.63 8.41 3.39
CA HIS A 119 5.10 9.53 4.20
C HIS A 119 6.37 10.13 3.61
N GLY A 120 6.47 11.46 3.60
CA GLY A 120 7.64 12.18 3.08
C GLY A 120 7.59 12.48 1.58
N THR A 121 6.70 11.85 0.80
CA THR A 121 6.47 12.23 -0.60
C THR A 121 5.83 13.63 -0.68
N ARG A 122 6.10 14.36 -1.76
CA ARG A 122 5.48 15.67 -2.01
C ARG A 122 3.98 15.52 -2.18
N ALA A 123 3.51 14.48 -2.88
CA ALA A 123 2.08 14.21 -3.02
C ALA A 123 1.40 13.92 -1.67
N TYR A 124 1.99 13.06 -0.81
CA TYR A 124 1.48 12.85 0.56
C TYR A 124 1.48 14.16 1.34
N ASN A 125 2.53 14.97 1.17
CA ASN A 125 2.65 16.26 1.83
C ASN A 125 1.59 17.30 1.41
N ASN A 126 0.86 17.06 0.34
CA ASN A 126 -0.24 17.90 -0.12
C ASN A 126 -1.59 17.15 -0.07
N ALA A 127 -1.66 16.02 0.61
CA ALA A 127 -2.89 15.24 0.72
C ALA A 127 -3.99 16.03 1.46
N PRO A 128 -5.26 15.91 1.03
CA PRO A 128 -6.35 16.79 1.46
C PRO A 128 -6.78 16.66 2.94
N ASP A 129 -6.31 15.64 3.67
CA ASP A 129 -6.54 15.50 5.12
C ASP A 129 -5.53 14.54 5.75
N LYS A 130 -4.30 15.03 5.96
CA LYS A 130 -3.21 14.21 6.52
C LYS A 130 -3.53 13.67 7.91
N SER A 131 -4.12 14.49 8.78
CA SER A 131 -4.42 14.09 10.16
C SER A 131 -5.35 12.88 10.20
N ARG A 132 -6.38 12.86 9.34
CA ARG A 132 -7.26 11.69 9.20
C ARG A 132 -6.53 10.47 8.64
N ILE A 133 -5.75 10.68 7.58
CA ILE A 133 -4.95 9.62 6.93
C ILE A 133 -4.03 8.95 7.97
N GLU A 134 -3.24 9.75 8.68
CA GLU A 134 -2.32 9.29 9.74
C GLU A 134 -3.07 8.58 10.86
N GLY A 135 -4.19 9.14 11.32
CA GLY A 135 -5.03 8.51 12.35
C GLY A 135 -5.55 7.14 11.91
N ASN A 136 -5.94 6.98 10.65
CA ASN A 136 -6.45 5.72 10.12
C ASN A 136 -5.34 4.69 9.86
N ILE A 137 -4.15 5.13 9.43
CA ILE A 137 -2.96 4.27 9.27
C ILE A 137 -2.48 3.78 10.65
N ASN A 138 -2.37 4.67 11.63
CA ASN A 138 -1.85 4.33 12.96
C ASN A 138 -2.78 3.43 13.78
N ARG A 139 -4.10 3.57 13.63
CA ARG A 139 -5.08 2.67 14.25
C ARG A 139 -4.88 1.22 13.82
N LYS A 140 -4.42 0.97 12.60
CA LYS A 140 -4.17 -0.40 12.12
C LYS A 140 -2.95 -1.07 12.73
N ALA A 141 -2.00 -0.29 13.25
CA ALA A 141 -0.90 -0.82 14.03
C ALA A 141 -1.33 -1.24 15.45
N THR A 142 -2.55 -0.88 15.89
CA THR A 142 -3.00 -1.02 17.30
C THR A 142 -4.37 -1.68 17.50
N SER A 143 -5.20 -1.85 16.46
CA SER A 143 -6.62 -2.28 16.60
C SER A 143 -6.86 -3.79 16.80
N ALA A 144 -5.83 -4.57 17.15
CA ALA A 144 -6.00 -5.99 17.46
C ALA A 144 -6.61 -6.26 18.84
N SER A 145 -6.80 -5.23 19.69
CA SER A 145 -7.37 -5.43 21.02
C SER A 145 -8.85 -5.84 21.00
N ASN A 146 -9.57 -5.66 19.87
CA ASN A 146 -11.01 -5.96 19.76
C ASN A 146 -11.39 -6.94 18.63
N SER A 147 -10.42 -7.56 17.93
CA SER A 147 -10.70 -8.65 17.01
C SER A 147 -10.53 -9.98 17.74
N SER A 148 -11.59 -10.47 18.35
CA SER A 148 -11.68 -11.79 18.98
C SER A 148 -11.69 -12.94 17.96
N MET A 149 -10.80 -12.91 16.98
CA MET A 149 -10.60 -13.99 16.01
C MET A 149 -9.14 -14.42 16.07
N ILE A 150 -8.85 -15.29 17.04
CA ILE A 150 -7.68 -16.17 16.99
C ILE A 150 -7.80 -16.92 15.66
N LYS A 151 -6.98 -16.56 14.66
CA LYS A 151 -6.86 -17.34 13.43
C LYS A 151 -6.13 -18.63 13.79
N TYR A 152 -6.90 -19.70 14.01
CA TYR A 152 -6.35 -21.05 14.11
C TYR A 152 -5.88 -21.48 12.71
N CYS A 153 -4.64 -21.94 12.61
CA CYS A 153 -4.22 -22.74 11.48
C CYS A 153 -5.04 -24.04 11.49
N LEU A 154 -5.75 -24.33 10.39
CA LEU A 154 -6.34 -25.64 10.15
C LEU A 154 -5.23 -26.65 9.78
#